data_AF-A0A2G6ICA0-F1
#
_entry.id   AF-A0A2G6ICA0-F1
#
_cell.length_a   1.000
_cell.length_b   1.000
_cell.length_c   1.000
_cell.angle_alpha   90.00
_cell.angle_beta   90.00
_cell.angle_gamma   90.00
#
_symmetry.space_group_name_H-M   'P 1'
#
loop_
_entity.id
_entity.type
_entity.pdbx_description
1 polymer ?
#
loop_
_entity_poly.entity_id
_entity_poly.type
_entity_poly.pdbx_seq_one_letter_code
_entity_poly.pdbx_strand_id
1 'polypeptide(L)'
;MALSDDHPGLRPRPGTDGQGPVIRETPWGYIIGANEAEPDIRAAGSIAGPVAGSLLLLAAAGLWLLPDPNHSTGLAAIRIAATVMFAVTGGCLFRAGRNARQPEYRIDLQRREIRMAFPGRGFPGRGPGRGPGRGTVRPSARAGFEDVGSVFLLRSEGLQPTRLFLRLAEPPTELEIAHGSRARIEALKNRLSEDLSGQARQPVAHQLGRHQRLAA
;
A
#
# COMPACT_ATOMS: atom_id res chain seq x y z
N MET A 1 -9.59 41.77 34.60
CA MET A 1 -9.67 40.33 34.91
C MET A 1 -10.09 39.63 33.64
N ALA A 2 -9.13 39.31 32.78
CA ALA A 2 -9.36 38.73 31.45
C ALA A 2 -8.96 37.25 31.51
N LEU A 3 -9.93 36.37 31.27
CA LEU A 3 -9.75 34.93 31.26
C LEU A 3 -9.04 34.55 29.95
N SER A 4 -7.79 34.13 30.06
CA SER A 4 -7.00 33.56 28.97
C SER A 4 -7.38 32.09 28.84
N ASP A 5 -8.31 31.76 27.94
CA ASP A 5 -8.63 30.38 27.55
C ASP A 5 -7.51 29.82 26.67
N ASP A 6 -6.38 29.51 27.31
CA ASP A 6 -5.32 28.70 26.72
C ASP A 6 -5.76 27.23 26.83
N HIS A 7 -6.41 26.73 25.78
CA HIS A 7 -6.81 25.32 25.67
C HIS A 7 -5.63 24.52 25.07
N PRO A 8 -4.85 23.78 25.88
CA PRO A 8 -3.72 23.02 25.37
C PRO A 8 -4.19 21.91 24.43
N GLY A 9 -3.92 22.11 23.13
CA GLY A 9 -3.61 21.05 22.17
C GLY A 9 -4.41 19.76 22.30
N LEU A 10 -5.72 19.82 22.02
CA LEU A 10 -6.46 18.63 21.59
C LEU A 10 -5.85 18.16 20.27
N ARG A 11 -4.85 17.27 20.37
CA ARG A 11 -4.46 16.43 19.24
C ARG A 11 -5.74 15.77 18.76
N PRO A 12 -6.12 15.92 17.48
CA PRO A 12 -7.31 15.27 16.96
C PRO A 12 -7.21 13.79 17.31
N ARG A 13 -8.17 13.30 18.11
CA ARG A 13 -8.32 11.86 18.34
C ARG A 13 -8.40 11.24 16.95
N PRO A 14 -7.64 10.17 16.64
CA PRO A 14 -7.81 9.44 15.39
C PRO A 14 -9.25 8.93 15.35
N GLY A 15 -10.11 9.73 14.73
CA GLY A 15 -11.54 9.54 14.68
C GLY A 15 -11.84 8.29 13.88
N THR A 16 -12.77 7.51 14.43
CA THR A 16 -13.32 6.23 13.98
C THR A 16 -14.03 6.31 12.61
N ASP A 17 -13.84 7.37 11.84
CA ASP A 17 -14.43 7.61 10.51
C ASP A 17 -13.56 6.95 9.42
N GLY A 18 -13.41 5.62 9.57
CA GLY A 18 -12.30 4.79 9.13
C GLY A 18 -12.22 4.42 7.65
N GLN A 19 -12.21 5.39 6.73
CA GLN A 19 -11.88 5.12 5.32
C GLN A 19 -11.00 6.23 4.74
N GLY A 20 -9.68 6.09 4.91
CA GLY A 20 -8.73 6.94 4.21
C GLY A 20 -7.28 6.50 4.42
N PRO A 21 -6.35 7.02 3.62
CA PRO A 21 -4.94 6.64 3.66
C PRO A 21 -4.36 6.89 5.06
N VAL A 22 -3.50 5.96 5.50
CA VAL A 22 -2.78 6.09 6.77
C VAL A 22 -1.53 6.93 6.50
N ILE A 23 -1.49 8.12 7.10
CA ILE A 23 -0.33 9.00 7.03
C ILE A 23 0.48 8.83 8.31
N ARG A 24 1.73 8.43 8.18
CA ARG A 24 2.67 8.32 9.29
C ARG A 24 3.77 9.37 9.17
N GLU A 25 3.80 10.29 10.12
CA GLU A 25 4.85 11.31 10.20
C GLU A 25 6.22 10.69 10.54
N THR A 26 7.27 11.24 9.94
CA THR A 26 8.66 10.85 10.16
C THR A 26 9.55 12.10 10.27
N PRO A 27 10.76 12.01 10.85
CA PRO A 27 11.63 13.18 11.00
C PRO A 27 12.01 13.87 9.68
N TRP A 28 11.96 13.15 8.56
CA TRP A 28 12.35 13.62 7.23
C TRP A 28 11.15 13.95 6.32
N GLY A 29 9.92 13.75 6.79
CA GLY A 29 8.70 13.89 5.98
C GLY A 29 7.62 12.93 6.44
N TYR A 30 6.98 12.20 5.53
CA TYR A 30 5.89 11.30 5.90
C TYR A 30 5.76 10.11 4.96
N ILE A 31 5.05 9.10 5.44
CA ILE A 31 4.77 7.87 4.73
C ILE A 31 3.27 7.80 4.49
N ILE A 32 2.89 7.59 3.23
CA ILE A 32 1.52 7.30 2.82
C ILE A 32 1.41 5.79 2.61
N GLY A 33 0.67 5.15 3.51
CA GLY A 33 0.35 3.73 3.43
C GLY A 33 -1.08 3.50 2.96
N ALA A 34 -1.28 2.37 2.28
CA ALA A 34 -2.60 1.80 2.08
C ALA A 34 -3.30 1.62 3.43
N ASN A 35 -4.60 1.93 3.49
CA ASN A 35 -5.36 1.78 4.72
C ASN A 35 -5.48 0.29 5.07
N GLU A 36 -4.95 -0.12 6.22
CA GLU A 36 -5.09 -1.50 6.72
C GLU A 36 -6.52 -1.80 7.22
N ALA A 37 -7.35 -0.76 7.38
CA ALA A 37 -8.64 -0.84 8.07
C ALA A 37 -9.82 -1.30 7.20
N GLU A 38 -9.64 -1.53 5.90
CA GLU A 38 -10.63 -2.33 5.17
C GLU A 38 -10.21 -3.80 5.26
N PRO A 39 -11.01 -4.68 5.89
CA PRO A 39 -11.00 -6.10 5.58
C PRO A 39 -11.54 -6.25 4.15
N ASP A 40 -10.75 -5.76 3.19
CA ASP A 40 -11.04 -5.87 1.78
C ASP A 40 -11.01 -7.36 1.48
N ILE A 41 -12.09 -7.87 0.90
CA ILE A 41 -12.21 -9.25 0.43
C ILE A 41 -11.04 -9.55 -0.54
N ARG A 42 -10.42 -8.51 -1.12
CA ARG A 42 -9.17 -8.57 -1.89
C ARG A 42 -7.92 -8.82 -1.03
N ALA A 43 -7.83 -8.32 0.20
CA ALA A 43 -6.76 -8.67 1.14
C ALA A 43 -6.88 -10.15 1.58
N ALA A 44 -8.10 -10.65 1.83
CA ALA A 44 -8.32 -12.10 2.00
C ALA A 44 -7.91 -12.88 0.73
N GLY A 45 -8.25 -12.35 -0.44
CA GLY A 45 -7.80 -12.88 -1.74
C GLY A 45 -6.28 -12.86 -1.95
N SER A 46 -5.54 -11.97 -1.29
CA SER A 46 -4.08 -11.87 -1.45
C SER A 46 -3.33 -13.06 -0.83
N ILE A 47 -3.91 -13.70 0.20
CA ILE A 47 -3.39 -14.93 0.81
C ILE A 47 -4.10 -16.14 0.23
N ALA A 48 -5.43 -16.07 0.06
CA ALA A 48 -6.23 -17.17 -0.47
C ALA A 48 -5.91 -17.47 -1.93
N GLY A 49 -5.64 -16.46 -2.76
CA GLY A 49 -5.34 -16.62 -4.18
C GLY A 49 -4.11 -17.48 -4.46
N PRO A 50 -2.95 -17.19 -3.84
CA PRO A 50 -1.77 -18.03 -4.00
C PRO A 50 -1.96 -19.43 -3.42
N VAL A 51 -2.68 -19.58 -2.29
CA VAL A 51 -2.95 -20.89 -1.68
C VAL A 51 -3.87 -21.72 -2.55
N ALA A 52 -5.03 -21.19 -2.95
CA ALA A 52 -5.98 -21.85 -3.83
C ALA A 52 -5.34 -22.17 -5.20
N GLY A 53 -4.58 -21.23 -5.76
CA GLY A 53 -3.82 -21.45 -6.99
C GLY A 53 -2.80 -22.58 -6.85
N SER A 54 -2.07 -22.64 -5.73
CA SER A 54 -1.11 -23.71 -5.46
C SER A 54 -1.79 -25.07 -5.27
N LEU A 55 -2.94 -25.11 -4.60
CA LEU A 55 -3.75 -26.33 -4.43
C LEU A 55 -4.25 -26.86 -5.78
N LEU A 56 -4.70 -25.99 -6.67
CA LEU A 56 -5.11 -26.36 -8.05
C LEU A 56 -3.94 -26.92 -8.87
N LEU A 57 -2.76 -26.30 -8.79
CA LEU A 57 -1.56 -26.82 -9.44
C LEU A 57 -1.14 -28.18 -8.87
N LEU A 58 -1.26 -28.35 -7.56
CA LEU A 58 -0.96 -29.61 -6.88
C LEU A 58 -1.99 -30.70 -7.24
N ALA A 59 -3.27 -30.35 -7.41
CA ALA A 59 -4.29 -31.25 -7.91
C ALA A 59 -4.02 -31.69 -9.36
N ALA A 60 -3.58 -30.76 -10.22
CA ALA A 60 -3.17 -31.08 -11.59
C ALA A 60 -1.98 -32.06 -11.62
N ALA A 61 -0.99 -31.87 -10.74
CA ALA A 61 0.13 -32.80 -10.60
C ALA A 61 -0.29 -34.14 -9.98
N GLY A 62 -1.14 -34.12 -8.96
CA GLY A 62 -1.69 -35.30 -8.30
C GLY A 62 -2.51 -36.17 -9.25
N LEU A 63 -3.19 -35.55 -10.22
CA LEU A 63 -3.92 -36.27 -11.25
C LEU A 63 -3.01 -37.17 -12.08
N TRP A 64 -1.71 -36.89 -12.20
CA TRP A 64 -0.73 -37.74 -12.88
C TRP A 64 -0.22 -38.92 -12.04
N LEU A 65 -0.36 -38.86 -10.71
CA LEU A 65 0.06 -39.94 -9.81
C LEU A 65 -0.98 -41.06 -9.67
N LEU A 66 -2.22 -40.83 -10.12
CA LEU A 66 -3.26 -41.84 -10.13
C LEU A 66 -2.90 -42.97 -11.12
N PRO A 67 -2.85 -44.24 -10.67
CA PRO A 67 -2.61 -45.38 -11.54
C PRO A 67 -3.73 -45.47 -12.58
N ASP A 68 -3.38 -45.69 -13.84
CA ASP A 68 -4.33 -45.70 -14.96
C ASP A 68 -5.40 -46.78 -14.74
N PRO A 69 -6.67 -46.40 -14.50
CA PRO A 69 -7.67 -47.38 -14.12
C PRO A 69 -8.30 -48.13 -15.30
N ASN A 70 -7.87 -47.95 -16.55
CA ASN A 70 -8.08 -48.82 -17.73
C ASN A 70 -7.76 -48.04 -19.02
N HIS A 71 -7.24 -48.71 -20.06
CA HIS A 71 -6.79 -48.17 -21.36
C HIS A 71 -7.91 -47.62 -22.28
N SER A 72 -8.98 -47.08 -21.71
CA SER A 72 -10.03 -46.40 -22.47
C SER A 72 -9.49 -45.07 -23.00
N THR A 73 -9.39 -44.94 -24.33
CA THR A 73 -8.97 -43.71 -25.03
C THR A 73 -9.80 -42.49 -24.59
N GLY A 74 -11.05 -42.68 -24.21
CA GLY A 74 -11.92 -41.60 -23.71
C GLY A 74 -11.48 -41.02 -22.36
N LEU A 75 -10.96 -41.84 -21.45
CA LEU A 75 -10.51 -41.38 -20.13
C LEU A 75 -9.22 -40.55 -20.22
N ALA A 76 -8.34 -40.89 -21.15
CA ALA A 76 -7.10 -40.13 -21.38
C ALA A 76 -7.39 -38.68 -21.80
N ALA A 77 -8.36 -38.49 -22.71
CA ALA A 77 -8.76 -37.15 -23.16
C ALA A 77 -9.32 -36.28 -22.02
N ILE A 78 -10.18 -36.86 -21.18
CA ILE A 78 -10.76 -36.18 -20.01
C ILE A 78 -9.68 -35.76 -19.02
N ARG A 79 -8.70 -36.64 -18.74
CA ARG A 79 -7.58 -36.36 -17.82
C ARG A 79 -6.74 -35.19 -18.30
N ILE A 80 -6.40 -35.15 -19.59
CA ILE A 80 -5.65 -34.05 -20.20
C ILE A 80 -6.43 -32.74 -20.07
N ALA A 81 -7.72 -32.75 -20.42
CA ALA A 81 -8.57 -31.57 -20.33
C ALA A 81 -8.65 -31.02 -18.90
N ALA A 82 -8.85 -31.89 -17.90
CA ALA A 82 -8.89 -31.51 -16.49
C ALA A 82 -7.55 -30.92 -16.01
N THR A 83 -6.42 -31.52 -16.41
CA THR A 83 -5.07 -31.04 -16.05
C THR A 83 -4.84 -29.62 -16.58
N VAL A 84 -5.17 -29.37 -17.85
CA VAL A 84 -5.01 -28.05 -18.47
C VAL A 84 -5.88 -27.01 -17.78
N MET A 85 -7.15 -27.34 -17.50
CA MET A 85 -8.08 -26.44 -16.83
C MET A 85 -7.57 -26.07 -15.42
N PHE A 86 -7.12 -27.04 -14.63
CA PHE A 86 -6.55 -26.76 -13.30
C PHE A 86 -5.24 -25.99 -13.38
N ALA A 87 -4.37 -26.28 -14.34
CA ALA A 87 -3.11 -25.58 -14.52
C ALA A 87 -3.31 -24.10 -14.87
N VAL A 88 -4.20 -23.81 -15.84
CA VAL A 88 -4.52 -22.44 -16.26
C VAL A 88 -5.21 -21.69 -15.13
N THR A 89 -6.23 -22.28 -14.51
CA THR A 89 -6.99 -21.64 -13.43
C THR A 89 -6.09 -21.38 -12.22
N GLY A 90 -5.33 -22.40 -11.79
CA GLY A 90 -4.40 -22.29 -10.67
C GLY A 90 -3.29 -21.28 -10.93
N GLY A 91 -2.72 -21.26 -12.14
CA GLY A 91 -1.72 -20.28 -12.56
C GLY A 91 -2.26 -18.85 -12.56
N CYS A 92 -3.48 -18.64 -13.08
CA CYS A 92 -4.13 -17.33 -13.08
C CYS A 92 -4.39 -16.82 -11.65
N LEU A 93 -4.99 -17.64 -10.77
CA LEU A 93 -5.22 -17.28 -9.36
C LEU A 93 -3.92 -17.00 -8.62
N PHE A 94 -2.90 -17.83 -8.84
CA PHE A 94 -1.59 -17.68 -8.21
C PHE A 94 -0.90 -16.38 -8.63
N ARG A 95 -0.99 -16.01 -9.92
CA ARG A 95 -0.43 -14.77 -10.45
C ARG A 95 -1.19 -13.55 -9.96
N ALA A 96 -2.53 -13.60 -9.98
CA ALA A 96 -3.37 -12.51 -9.48
C ALA A 96 -3.11 -12.22 -7.99
N GLY A 97 -2.99 -13.25 -7.16
CA GLY A 97 -2.69 -13.10 -5.74
C GLY A 97 -1.30 -12.53 -5.44
N ARG A 98 -0.34 -12.65 -6.35
CA ARG A 98 1.01 -12.10 -6.17
C ARG A 98 1.09 -10.58 -6.37
N ASN A 99 0.18 -9.99 -7.15
CA ASN A 99 0.26 -8.59 -7.55
C ASN A 99 -0.53 -7.62 -6.64
N ALA A 100 -1.20 -8.11 -5.60
CA ALA A 100 -2.11 -7.29 -4.78
C ALA A 100 -1.43 -6.41 -3.71
N ARG A 101 -0.10 -6.26 -3.72
CA ARG A 101 0.58 -5.42 -2.72
C ARG A 101 0.58 -3.97 -3.17
N GLN A 102 -0.18 -3.14 -2.46
CA GLN A 102 -0.14 -1.69 -2.68
C GLN A 102 1.27 -1.16 -2.33
N PRO A 103 1.88 -0.34 -3.19
CA PRO A 103 3.14 0.33 -2.90
C PRO A 103 2.97 1.30 -1.72
N GLU A 104 3.99 1.38 -0.88
CA GLU A 104 4.10 2.38 0.19
C GLU A 104 4.89 3.57 -0.37
N TYR A 105 4.32 4.77 -0.30
CA TYR A 105 4.96 5.99 -0.79
C TYR A 105 5.57 6.77 0.36
N ARG A 106 6.86 7.05 0.26
CA ARG A 106 7.63 7.80 1.27
C ARG A 106 8.01 9.14 0.70
N ILE A 107 7.51 10.21 1.31
CA ILE A 107 7.75 11.59 0.91
C ILE A 107 8.87 12.14 1.78
N ASP A 108 10.06 12.30 1.21
CA ASP A 108 11.24 12.86 1.86
C ASP A 108 11.32 14.36 1.56
N LEU A 109 10.86 15.18 2.51
CA LEU A 109 10.83 16.64 2.39
C LEU A 109 12.23 17.24 2.49
N GLN A 110 13.16 16.59 3.20
CA GLN A 110 14.54 17.07 3.32
C GLN A 110 15.31 16.91 2.02
N ARG A 111 15.13 15.78 1.35
CA ARG A 111 15.78 15.50 0.06
C ARG A 111 14.96 15.89 -1.15
N ARG A 112 13.69 16.27 -0.96
CA ARG A 112 12.72 16.53 -2.03
C ARG A 112 12.59 15.34 -2.99
N GLU A 113 12.45 14.16 -2.42
CA GLU A 113 12.32 12.90 -3.18
C GLU A 113 11.07 12.13 -2.75
N ILE A 114 10.40 11.50 -3.71
CA ILE A 114 9.38 10.49 -3.48
C ILE A 114 10.03 9.12 -3.67
N ARG A 115 9.94 8.27 -2.66
CA ARG A 115 10.46 6.91 -2.69
C ARG A 115 9.33 5.90 -2.67
N MET A 116 9.33 5.02 -3.66
CA MET A 116 8.40 3.90 -3.74
C MET A 116 9.03 2.68 -3.07
N ALA A 117 8.44 2.29 -1.96
CA ALA A 117 8.78 1.10 -1.21
C ALA A 117 7.71 0.03 -1.46
N PHE A 118 8.07 -1.08 -2.07
CA PHE A 118 7.22 -2.26 -1.95
C PHE A 118 7.49 -2.89 -0.60
N PRO A 119 6.46 -3.11 0.25
CA PRO A 119 6.63 -3.89 1.46
C PRO A 119 7.17 -5.27 1.06
N GLY A 120 8.44 -5.50 1.36
CA GLY A 120 9.12 -6.74 1.03
C GLY A 120 8.34 -7.93 1.59
N ARG A 121 8.48 -9.11 0.98
CA ARG A 121 8.10 -10.37 1.63
C ARG A 121 9.03 -10.58 2.84
N GLY A 122 8.77 -9.89 3.94
CA GLY A 122 9.11 -10.43 5.24
C GLY A 122 8.28 -11.69 5.38
N PHE A 123 8.93 -12.85 5.37
CA PHE A 123 8.26 -14.12 5.65
C PHE A 123 7.57 -14.00 7.03
N PRO A 124 6.25 -14.18 7.14
CA PRO A 124 5.57 -14.17 8.42
C PRO A 124 5.93 -15.49 9.13
N GLY A 125 7.08 -15.50 9.80
CA GLY A 125 7.60 -16.75 10.40
C GLY A 125 8.89 -16.63 11.19
N ARG A 126 9.45 -15.42 11.40
CA ARG A 126 10.69 -15.28 12.17
C ARG A 126 10.51 -14.38 13.40
N GLY A 127 9.81 -14.93 14.39
CA GLY A 127 9.95 -14.60 15.81
C GLY A 127 9.21 -13.35 16.31
N PRO A 128 8.39 -13.44 17.37
CA PRO A 128 7.70 -12.29 18.00
C PRO A 128 8.62 -11.36 18.83
N GLY A 129 9.92 -11.29 18.52
CA GLY A 129 10.92 -10.67 19.42
C GLY A 129 11.87 -9.65 18.80
N ARG A 130 11.74 -9.31 17.51
CA ARG A 130 12.48 -8.17 16.93
C ARG A 130 11.48 -7.07 16.66
N GLY A 131 11.74 -5.89 17.25
CA GLY A 131 10.92 -4.68 17.12
C GLY A 131 10.64 -4.27 15.66
N PRO A 132 9.98 -3.14 15.39
CA PRO A 132 9.59 -2.69 14.05
C PRO A 132 10.82 -2.50 13.16
N GLY A 133 11.29 -3.61 12.59
CA GLY A 133 12.68 -3.86 12.36
C GLY A 133 12.82 -4.36 10.94
N ARG A 134 12.91 -3.39 10.04
CA ARG A 134 13.77 -3.50 8.87
C ARG A 134 13.47 -4.73 8.02
N GLY A 135 12.20 -4.90 7.64
CA GLY A 135 11.93 -5.56 6.37
C GLY A 135 12.81 -4.88 5.33
N THR A 136 13.60 -5.65 4.58
CA THR A 136 14.42 -5.12 3.48
C THR A 136 13.47 -4.52 2.46
N VAL A 137 13.13 -3.26 2.66
CA VAL A 137 12.47 -2.41 1.68
C VAL A 137 13.43 -2.41 0.51
N ARG A 138 13.07 -3.11 -0.56
CA ARG A 138 13.82 -3.03 -1.80
C ARG A 138 13.42 -1.68 -2.39
N PRO A 139 14.30 -0.66 -2.38
CA PRO A 139 13.98 0.61 -3.00
C PRO A 139 13.74 0.32 -4.48
N SER A 140 12.49 0.46 -4.90
CA SER A 140 12.09 0.01 -6.23
C SER A 140 12.15 1.15 -7.24
N ALA A 141 11.90 2.38 -6.78
CA ALA A 141 12.02 3.58 -7.56
C ALA A 141 12.17 4.81 -6.64
N ARG A 142 12.87 5.81 -7.15
CA ARG A 142 12.99 7.16 -6.57
C ARG A 142 12.62 8.14 -7.68
N ALA A 143 11.84 9.15 -7.34
CA ALA A 143 11.54 10.27 -8.21
C ALA A 143 11.84 11.56 -7.43
N GLY A 144 12.53 12.51 -8.05
CA GLY A 144 12.68 13.85 -7.50
C GLY A 144 11.34 14.56 -7.50
N PHE A 145 11.17 15.60 -6.68
CA PHE A 145 9.98 16.45 -6.73
C PHE A 145 9.89 17.19 -8.07
N GLU A 146 11.03 17.47 -8.70
CA GLU A 146 11.17 18.03 -10.03
C GLU A 146 10.62 17.11 -11.14
N ASP A 147 10.65 15.80 -10.92
CA ASP A 147 10.10 14.82 -11.86
C ASP A 147 8.57 14.72 -11.75
N VAL A 148 7.96 15.35 -10.75
CA VAL A 148 6.52 15.32 -10.54
C VAL A 148 5.87 16.42 -11.36
N GLY A 149 5.18 16.03 -12.43
CA GLY A 149 4.46 16.95 -13.30
C GLY A 149 3.18 17.49 -12.65
N SER A 150 2.37 16.62 -12.04
CA SER A 150 1.14 17.06 -11.37
C SER A 150 0.58 16.04 -10.37
N VAL A 151 -0.25 16.52 -9.45
CA VAL A 151 -1.03 15.71 -8.51
C VAL A 151 -2.51 15.98 -8.76
N PHE A 152 -3.28 14.93 -9.05
CA PHE A 152 -4.69 15.07 -9.39
C PHE A 152 -5.54 13.98 -8.75
N LEU A 153 -6.85 14.25 -8.71
CA LEU A 153 -7.84 13.34 -8.16
C LEU A 153 -8.65 12.75 -9.30
N LEU A 154 -8.75 11.43 -9.33
CA LEU A 154 -9.77 10.76 -10.12
C LEU A 154 -11.00 10.60 -9.23
N ARG A 155 -12.00 11.43 -9.53
CA ARG A 155 -13.33 11.31 -8.91
C ARG A 155 -14.06 10.21 -9.65
N SER A 156 -14.43 9.16 -8.92
CA SER A 156 -15.40 8.23 -9.46
C SER A 156 -16.80 8.75 -9.17
N GLU A 157 -17.71 8.54 -10.12
CA GLU A 157 -19.13 8.79 -9.89
C GLU A 157 -19.70 7.72 -8.93
N GLY A 158 -20.62 8.13 -8.05
CA GLY A 158 -21.30 7.24 -7.12
C GLY A 158 -20.53 6.89 -5.84
N LEU A 159 -20.63 5.63 -5.41
CA LEU A 159 -20.11 5.12 -4.12
C LEU A 159 -18.64 4.67 -4.16
N GLN A 160 -17.96 4.89 -5.28
CA GLN A 160 -16.57 4.47 -5.45
C GLN A 160 -15.60 5.42 -4.73
N PRO A 161 -14.52 4.90 -4.13
CA PRO A 161 -13.56 5.71 -3.42
C PRO A 161 -12.84 6.68 -4.37
N THR A 162 -12.57 7.89 -3.90
CA THR A 162 -11.76 8.87 -4.65
C THR A 162 -10.31 8.42 -4.65
N ARG A 163 -9.64 8.52 -5.81
CA ARG A 163 -8.25 8.09 -5.97
C ARG A 163 -7.34 9.28 -6.21
N LEU A 164 -6.18 9.28 -5.56
CA LEU A 164 -5.11 10.25 -5.72
C LEU A 164 -4.05 9.68 -6.66
N PHE A 165 -3.80 10.40 -7.74
CA PHE A 165 -2.76 10.07 -8.71
C PHE A 165 -1.66 11.12 -8.71
N LEU A 166 -0.45 10.64 -8.93
CA LEU A 166 0.73 11.46 -9.20
C LEU A 166 1.25 11.15 -10.59
N ARG A 167 1.38 12.20 -11.39
CA ARG A 167 1.91 12.13 -12.75
C ARG A 167 3.38 12.50 -12.73
N LEU A 168 4.23 11.57 -13.18
CA LEU A 168 5.63 11.85 -13.47
C LEU A 168 5.75 12.54 -14.84
N ALA A 169 6.73 13.43 -14.97
CA ALA A 169 7.04 14.13 -16.22
C ALA A 169 7.70 13.17 -17.22
N GLU A 170 8.72 12.42 -16.78
CA GLU A 170 9.53 11.56 -17.65
C GLU A 170 9.89 10.21 -16.98
N PRO A 171 9.47 9.06 -17.54
CA PRO A 171 8.42 8.91 -18.55
C PRO A 171 7.04 9.32 -17.98
N PRO A 172 6.09 9.77 -18.83
CA PRO A 172 4.75 10.15 -18.40
C PRO A 172 4.01 8.95 -17.81
N THR A 173 4.11 8.81 -16.49
CA THR A 173 3.61 7.65 -15.74
C THR A 173 2.68 8.15 -14.67
N GLU A 174 1.51 7.54 -14.58
CA GLU A 174 0.53 7.83 -13.53
C GLU A 174 0.65 6.79 -12.41
N LEU A 175 0.91 7.27 -11.21
CA LEU A 175 1.08 6.44 -10.02
C LEU A 175 -0.11 6.69 -9.07
N GLU A 176 -0.90 5.66 -8.82
CA GLU A 176 -1.94 5.71 -7.79
C GLU A 176 -1.27 5.72 -6.41
N ILE A 177 -1.39 6.83 -5.68
CA ILE A 177 -0.77 7.02 -4.36
C ILE A 177 -1.66 6.49 -3.25
N ALA A 178 -2.94 6.82 -3.32
CA ALA A 178 -3.89 6.55 -2.25
C ALA A 178 -5.33 6.56 -2.79
N HIS A 179 -6.23 5.93 -2.06
CA HIS A 179 -7.67 6.06 -2.27
C HIS A 179 -8.39 6.14 -0.93
N GLY A 180 -9.61 6.68 -0.94
CA GLY A 180 -10.43 6.81 0.26
C GLY A 180 -11.57 7.80 0.11
N SER A 181 -12.07 8.30 1.24
CA SER A 181 -13.10 9.33 1.23
C SER A 181 -12.61 10.61 0.54
N ARG A 182 -13.51 11.28 -0.17
CA ARG A 182 -13.21 12.50 -0.91
C ARG A 182 -12.51 13.54 -0.03
N ALA A 183 -13.05 13.81 1.16
CA ALA A 183 -12.51 14.81 2.08
C ALA A 183 -11.06 14.52 2.49
N ARG A 184 -10.73 13.26 2.84
CA ARG A 184 -9.36 12.88 3.25
C ARG A 184 -8.38 12.92 2.08
N ILE A 185 -8.81 12.45 0.92
CA ILE A 185 -7.97 12.42 -0.28
C ILE A 185 -7.72 13.84 -0.81
N GLU A 186 -8.71 14.73 -0.72
CA GLU A 186 -8.57 16.15 -1.05
C GLU A 186 -7.62 16.87 -0.08
N ALA A 187 -7.71 16.58 1.23
CA ALA A 187 -6.75 17.08 2.21
C ALA A 187 -5.32 16.57 1.96
N LEU A 188 -5.14 15.29 1.64
CA LEU A 188 -3.84 14.71 1.28
C LEU A 188 -3.29 15.33 -0.02
N LYS A 189 -4.14 15.51 -1.04
CA LYS A 189 -3.77 16.16 -2.30
C LYS A 189 -3.25 17.57 -2.04
N ASN A 190 -3.98 18.39 -1.28
CA ASN A 190 -3.58 19.76 -0.98
C ASN A 190 -2.23 19.80 -0.25
N ARG A 191 -2.07 18.98 0.78
CA ARG A 191 -0.79 18.84 1.50
C ARG A 191 0.36 18.45 0.56
N LEU A 192 0.16 17.43 -0.27
CA LEU A 192 1.18 16.96 -1.20
C LEU A 192 1.52 18.02 -2.26
N SER A 193 0.52 18.74 -2.78
CA SER A 193 0.74 19.85 -3.71
C SER A 193 1.52 21.01 -3.08
N GLU A 194 1.21 21.37 -1.83
CA GLU A 194 1.96 22.37 -1.07
C GLU A 194 3.43 21.94 -0.90
N ASP A 195 3.67 20.70 -0.45
CA ASP A 195 5.02 20.15 -0.26
C ASP A 195 5.84 20.10 -1.56
N LEU A 196 5.21 19.71 -2.68
CA LEU A 196 5.87 19.63 -3.98
C LEU A 196 6.24 21.00 -4.55
N SER A 197 5.41 22.03 -4.31
CA SER A 197 5.64 23.39 -4.78
C SER A 197 6.89 24.06 -4.18
N GLY A 198 7.52 23.42 -3.18
CA GLY A 198 8.70 23.97 -2.50
C GLY A 198 8.36 24.97 -1.38
N GLN A 199 7.08 25.17 -1.07
CA GLN A 199 6.64 25.83 0.16
C GLN A 199 6.77 24.90 1.37
N ALA A 200 7.92 24.24 1.50
CA ALA A 200 8.17 23.32 2.60
C ALA A 200 7.98 24.05 3.93
N ARG A 201 6.89 23.73 4.64
CA ARG A 201 6.73 24.13 6.04
C ARG A 201 7.93 23.56 6.77
N GLN A 202 8.79 24.42 7.31
CA GLN A 202 9.85 23.96 8.21
C GLN A 202 9.18 23.08 9.28
N PRO A 203 9.59 21.81 9.42
CA PRO A 203 8.99 20.94 10.42
C PRO A 203 9.13 21.60 11.77
N VAL A 204 8.03 21.71 12.52
CA VAL A 204 7.92 22.33 13.86
C VAL A 204 8.71 21.53 14.92
N ALA A 205 9.66 20.70 14.51
CA ALA A 205 10.51 19.85 15.33
C ALA A 205 11.43 20.62 16.30
N HIS A 206 11.36 21.96 16.36
CA HIS A 206 12.23 22.76 17.23
C HIS A 206 11.57 23.52 18.39
N GLN A 207 10.24 23.49 18.56
CA GLN A 207 9.61 24.24 19.67
C GLN A 207 9.44 23.46 20.97
N LEU A 208 9.52 22.13 20.96
CA LEU A 208 9.38 21.31 22.19
C LEU A 208 10.66 21.20 23.02
N GLY A 209 11.82 21.67 22.52
CA GLY A 209 13.11 21.57 23.23
C GLY A 209 13.56 22.84 23.96
N ARG A 210 12.90 23.99 23.76
CA ARG A 210 13.39 25.29 24.29
C ARG A 210 12.78 25.70 25.64
N HIS A 211 11.66 25.10 26.06
CA HIS A 211 11.00 25.46 27.31
C HIS A 211 11.48 24.68 28.55
N GLN A 212 12.39 23.72 28.42
CA GLN A 212 12.94 22.97 29.57
C GLN A 212 14.25 23.52 30.15
N ARG A 213 14.76 24.68 29.70
CA ARG A 213 16.04 25.24 30.17
C ARG A 213 15.96 26.55 30.95
N LEU A 214 14.78 26.92 31.45
CA LEU A 214 14.60 28.13 32.28
C LEU A 214 14.17 27.83 33.72
N ALA A 215 14.35 26.60 34.20
CA ALA A 215 14.13 26.23 35.60
C ALA A 215 15.36 25.48 36.14
N ALA A 216 16.48 26.19 36.25
CA ALA A 216 17.63 25.83 37.07
C ALA A 216 18.33 27.10 37.53
#